data_AF-A0AAJ2KEY1-F1
#
_entry.id   AF-A0AAJ2KEY1-F1
#
_cell.length_a   1.000
_cell.length_b   1.000
_cell.length_c   1.000
_cell.angle_alpha   90.00
_cell.angle_beta   90.00
_cell.angle_gamma   90.00
#
_symmetry.space_group_name_H-M   'P 1'
#
loop_
_entity.id
_entity.type
_entity.pdbx_description
1 polymer ?
#
loop_
_entity_poly.entity_id
_entity_poly.type
_entity_poly.pdbx_seq_one_letter_code
_entity_poly.pdbx_strand_id
1 'polypeptide(L)'
;MKIRLSIIAALLALSGCNDSETNDRPTPSADRGCLPVSTNSMPGYTPSQLAKADFCLPDGEVGVDLVVSDIQSWDASNPSGTTRVAFSPKIASPQIASVVFRSDKNTYRFTLKPDR
;
A
#
# COMPACT_ATOMS: atom_id res chain seq x y z
N MET A 1 24.55 -11.22 55.75
CA MET A 1 23.62 -12.03 54.94
C MET A 1 23.44 -11.32 53.60
N LYS A 2 23.90 -11.91 52.48
CA LYS A 2 23.86 -11.36 51.11
C LYS A 2 22.53 -11.75 50.46
N ILE A 3 21.77 -10.81 49.91
CA ILE A 3 20.70 -11.14 48.94
C ILE A 3 20.80 -10.16 47.76
N ARG A 4 20.82 -10.77 46.56
CA ARG A 4 21.27 -10.21 45.29
C ARG A 4 20.17 -9.40 44.60
N LEU A 5 20.57 -8.33 43.92
CA LEU A 5 19.81 -7.73 42.82
C LEU A 5 19.60 -8.79 41.72
N SER A 6 18.40 -8.85 41.15
CA SER A 6 18.17 -9.45 39.84
C SER A 6 17.11 -8.64 39.12
N ILE A 7 17.57 -7.86 38.15
CA ILE A 7 16.79 -7.20 37.12
C ILE A 7 16.38 -8.30 36.13
N ILE A 8 15.09 -8.44 35.84
CA ILE A 8 14.64 -9.12 34.61
C ILE A 8 13.73 -8.15 33.87
N ALA A 9 14.18 -7.81 32.67
CA ALA A 9 13.53 -6.94 31.73
C ALA A 9 12.49 -7.70 30.88
N ALA A 10 11.48 -6.94 30.43
CA ALA A 10 10.77 -7.03 29.15
C ALA A 10 10.03 -8.34 28.79
N LEU A 11 8.76 -8.22 28.39
CA LEU A 11 8.42 -7.98 26.97
C LEU A 11 6.93 -7.68 26.80
N LEU A 12 6.67 -6.72 25.91
CA LEU A 12 5.37 -6.37 25.35
C LEU A 12 4.77 -7.52 24.54
N ALA A 13 3.44 -7.66 24.57
CA ALA A 13 2.62 -7.89 23.38
C ALA A 13 1.12 -7.66 23.72
N LEU A 14 0.74 -6.39 23.85
CA LEU A 14 -0.65 -5.98 23.60
C LEU A 14 -0.76 -5.78 22.07
N SER A 15 -1.06 -6.85 21.35
CA SER A 15 -1.44 -6.75 19.94
C SER A 15 -2.50 -7.81 19.64
N GLY A 16 -3.67 -7.58 20.23
CA GLY A 16 -4.91 -8.27 19.92
C GLY A 16 -5.96 -7.27 19.45
N CYS A 17 -5.60 -6.34 18.57
CA CYS A 17 -6.60 -5.65 17.75
C CYS A 17 -7.07 -6.67 16.70
N ASN A 18 -8.05 -7.48 17.09
CA ASN A 18 -8.84 -8.25 16.15
C ASN A 18 -9.71 -7.28 15.35
N ASP A 19 -9.13 -6.64 14.34
CA ASP A 19 -9.88 -6.14 13.18
C ASP A 19 -10.13 -7.35 12.27
N SER A 20 -11.14 -8.15 12.62
CA SER A 20 -11.76 -9.08 11.68
C SER A 20 -12.65 -8.29 10.72
N GLU A 21 -12.06 -7.38 9.97
CA GLU A 21 -12.62 -6.94 8.71
C GLU A 21 -12.07 -7.94 7.67
N THR A 22 -12.86 -8.95 7.32
CA THR A 22 -12.62 -9.76 6.11
C THR A 22 -12.90 -8.92 4.87
N ASN A 23 -12.23 -7.78 4.75
CA ASN A 23 -11.96 -7.16 3.47
C ASN A 23 -10.58 -7.69 3.07
N ASP A 24 -10.54 -8.51 2.01
CA ASP A 24 -9.31 -8.93 1.33
C ASP A 24 -8.59 -7.69 0.78
N ARG A 25 -8.02 -6.87 1.69
CA ARG A 25 -7.27 -5.68 1.35
C ARG A 25 -6.11 -6.14 0.48
N PRO A 26 -5.88 -5.51 -0.68
CA PRO A 26 -4.89 -6.00 -1.63
C PRO A 26 -3.54 -6.04 -0.93
N THR A 27 -2.87 -7.19 -0.91
CA THR A 27 -1.56 -7.30 -0.25
C THR A 27 -0.45 -7.19 -1.31
N PRO A 28 0.48 -6.23 -1.18
CA PRO A 28 1.62 -6.15 -2.09
C PRO A 28 2.48 -7.43 -1.98
N SER A 29 2.97 -7.93 -3.10
CA SER A 29 3.80 -9.14 -3.12
C SER A 29 5.02 -8.96 -4.01
N ALA A 30 6.16 -9.50 -3.56
CA ALA A 30 7.42 -9.48 -4.31
C ALA A 30 7.34 -10.30 -5.61
N ASP A 31 6.50 -11.33 -5.65
CA ASP A 31 6.30 -12.21 -6.81
C ASP A 31 5.49 -11.54 -7.94
N ARG A 32 4.85 -10.41 -7.64
CA ARG A 32 4.07 -9.64 -8.61
C ARG A 32 4.96 -8.65 -9.36
N GLY A 33 4.62 -8.43 -10.63
CA GLY A 33 5.30 -7.46 -11.48
C GLY A 33 5.20 -6.03 -10.93
N CYS A 34 6.06 -5.15 -11.42
CA CYS A 34 6.05 -3.73 -11.05
C CYS A 34 5.45 -2.89 -12.18
N LEU A 35 4.43 -2.09 -11.87
CA LEU A 35 3.92 -1.05 -12.75
C LEU A 35 4.85 0.17 -12.64
N PRO A 36 5.27 0.74 -13.79
CA PRO A 36 6.15 1.90 -13.78
C PRO A 36 5.40 3.11 -13.21
N VAL A 37 6.02 3.88 -12.34
CA VAL A 37 5.54 5.20 -11.92
C VAL A 37 6.58 6.25 -12.29
N SER A 38 6.13 7.45 -12.62
CA SER A 38 7.01 8.56 -12.98
C SER A 38 6.44 9.85 -12.44
N THR A 39 7.32 10.76 -12.02
CA THR A 39 6.97 12.10 -11.54
C THR A 39 6.53 13.02 -12.68
N ASN A 40 6.88 12.68 -13.94
CA ASN A 40 6.67 13.52 -15.11
C ASN A 40 5.47 13.07 -15.98
N SER A 41 4.76 12.02 -15.57
CA SER A 41 3.63 11.49 -16.33
C SER A 41 2.51 11.06 -15.40
N MET A 42 1.27 11.13 -15.88
CA MET A 42 0.09 10.65 -15.15
C MET A 42 -0.52 9.46 -15.90
N PRO A 43 0.08 8.26 -15.80
CA PRO A 43 -0.41 7.06 -16.45
C PRO A 43 -1.75 6.60 -15.85
N GLY A 44 -2.53 5.85 -16.63
CA GLY A 44 -3.82 5.30 -16.21
C GLY A 44 -3.83 3.77 -16.21
N TYR A 45 -4.20 3.15 -15.08
CA TYR A 45 -4.16 1.70 -14.86
C TYR A 45 -5.56 1.11 -14.67
N THR A 46 -5.77 -0.07 -15.24
CA THR A 46 -7.03 -0.82 -15.13
C THR A 46 -6.96 -1.96 -14.11
N PRO A 47 -8.10 -2.46 -13.58
CA PRO A 47 -8.12 -3.62 -12.70
C PRO A 47 -7.35 -4.82 -13.25
N SER A 48 -7.47 -5.10 -14.56
CA SER A 48 -6.75 -6.19 -15.21
C SER A 48 -5.22 -6.06 -15.16
N GLN A 49 -4.69 -4.83 -15.12
CA GLN A 49 -3.26 -4.56 -14.92
C GLN A 49 -2.89 -4.70 -13.44
N LEU A 50 -3.73 -4.14 -12.57
CA LEU A 50 -3.60 -4.21 -11.11
C LEU A 50 -3.82 -5.59 -10.52
N ALA A 51 -4.32 -6.57 -11.28
CA ALA A 51 -4.42 -7.96 -10.84
C ALA A 51 -3.09 -8.72 -11.02
N LYS A 52 -2.19 -8.21 -11.86
CA LYS A 52 -0.93 -8.88 -12.26
C LYS A 52 0.31 -8.24 -11.67
N ALA A 53 0.19 -6.99 -11.23
CA ALA A 53 1.32 -6.17 -10.81
C ALA A 53 0.91 -5.23 -9.67
N ASP A 54 1.90 -4.80 -8.91
CA ASP A 54 1.79 -3.75 -7.90
C ASP A 54 2.48 -2.49 -8.44
N PHE A 55 2.27 -1.34 -7.80
CA PHE A 55 3.08 -0.16 -8.08
C PHE A 55 4.35 -0.22 -7.25
N CYS A 56 5.48 0.04 -7.90
CA CYS A 56 6.78 0.04 -7.26
C CYS A 56 7.39 1.43 -7.38
N LEU A 57 7.79 2.00 -6.24
CA LEU A 57 8.59 3.21 -6.21
C LEU A 57 9.99 2.94 -6.81
N PRO A 58 10.55 3.87 -7.58
CA PRO A 58 11.90 3.75 -8.14
C PRO A 58 12.97 3.95 -7.06
N ASP A 59 14.22 3.59 -7.39
CA ASP A 59 15.43 3.92 -6.61
C ASP A 59 15.40 3.57 -5.11
N GLY A 60 14.63 2.54 -4.75
CA GLY A 60 14.48 2.09 -3.37
C GLY A 60 13.75 3.11 -2.47
N GLU A 61 13.05 4.07 -3.05
CA GLU A 61 12.24 5.04 -2.32
C GLU A 61 11.15 4.36 -1.50
N VAL A 62 10.86 4.94 -0.33
CA VAL A 62 9.92 4.37 0.63
C VAL A 62 8.64 5.19 0.65
N GLY A 63 7.51 4.50 0.55
CA GLY A 63 6.20 5.16 0.60
C GLY A 63 5.94 5.76 1.97
N VAL A 64 5.57 7.04 2.00
CA VAL A 64 5.23 7.76 3.24
C VAL A 64 3.74 8.06 3.35
N ASP A 65 3.06 8.29 2.23
CA ASP A 65 1.65 8.65 2.23
C ASP A 65 0.97 8.31 0.91
N LEU A 66 -0.32 7.96 0.97
CA LEU A 66 -1.13 7.58 -0.18
C LEU A 66 -2.52 8.21 -0.09
N VAL A 67 -2.88 8.98 -1.12
CA VAL A 67 -4.22 9.58 -1.26
C VAL A 67 -4.89 9.04 -2.51
N VAL A 68 -6.10 8.51 -2.37
CA VAL A 68 -6.95 8.02 -3.46
C VAL A 68 -8.23 8.84 -3.47
N SER A 69 -8.56 9.47 -4.60
CA SER A 69 -9.71 10.39 -4.65
C SER A 69 -11.07 9.71 -4.49
N ASP A 70 -11.16 8.41 -4.83
CA ASP A 70 -12.37 7.62 -4.69
C ASP A 70 -12.09 6.27 -3.99
N ILE A 71 -11.97 6.33 -2.67
CA ILE A 71 -11.79 5.16 -1.80
C ILE A 71 -13.05 4.28 -1.70
N GLN A 72 -14.19 4.71 -2.24
CA GLN A 72 -15.42 3.92 -2.25
C GLN A 72 -15.36 2.89 -3.38
N SER A 73 -14.77 3.24 -4.53
CA SER A 73 -14.57 2.32 -5.65
C SER A 73 -13.29 1.49 -5.55
N TRP A 74 -12.28 1.96 -4.80
CA TRP A 74 -10.94 1.36 -4.79
C TRP A 74 -10.45 1.07 -3.39
N ASP A 75 -9.80 -0.09 -3.24
CA ASP A 75 -8.99 -0.41 -2.08
C ASP A 75 -7.51 -0.26 -2.41
N ALA A 76 -6.73 0.06 -1.39
CA ALA A 76 -5.30 0.26 -1.50
C ALA A 76 -4.60 -0.18 -0.23
N SER A 77 -3.44 -0.82 -0.38
CA SER A 77 -2.57 -1.16 0.74
C SER A 77 -1.14 -0.74 0.44
N ASN A 78 -0.61 0.08 1.35
CA ASN A 78 0.80 0.42 1.41
C ASN A 78 1.27 0.16 2.84
N PRO A 79 1.90 -0.98 3.10
CA PRO A 79 2.55 -1.22 4.38
C PRO A 79 3.68 -0.19 4.55
N SER A 80 3.69 0.52 5.68
CA SER A 80 4.74 1.50 5.97
C SER A 80 6.12 0.89 5.86
N GLY A 81 7.08 1.64 5.29
CA GLY A 81 8.43 1.13 5.10
C GLY A 81 8.61 0.25 3.86
N THR A 82 7.60 0.16 2.98
CA THR A 82 7.72 -0.59 1.73
C THR A 82 7.87 0.33 0.52
N THR A 83 8.41 -0.24 -0.56
CA THR A 83 8.52 0.40 -1.87
C THR A 83 7.34 0.05 -2.78
N ARG A 84 6.33 -0.67 -2.25
CA ARG A 84 5.24 -1.25 -3.05
C ARG A 84 3.87 -0.87 -2.52
N VAL A 85 2.95 -0.59 -3.43
CA VAL A 85 1.53 -0.37 -3.10
C VAL A 85 0.66 -1.20 -4.04
N ALA A 86 -0.31 -1.90 -3.46
CA ALA A 86 -1.26 -2.73 -4.18
C ALA A 86 -2.63 -2.06 -4.18
N PHE A 87 -3.38 -2.24 -5.27
CA PHE A 87 -4.74 -1.73 -5.43
C PHE A 87 -5.65 -2.82 -5.96
N SER A 88 -6.92 -2.75 -5.58
CA SER A 88 -7.99 -3.59 -6.11
C SER A 88 -9.29 -2.79 -6.20
N PRO A 89 -10.17 -3.10 -7.17
CA PRO A 89 -11.52 -2.52 -7.18
C PRO A 89 -12.36 -3.13 -6.07
N LYS A 90 -13.18 -2.31 -5.40
CA LYS A 90 -14.17 -2.75 -4.39
C LYS A 90 -15.50 -3.14 -5.02
N ILE A 91 -15.79 -2.61 -6.21
CA ILE A 91 -17.04 -2.80 -6.93
C ILE A 91 -16.76 -3.24 -8.37
N ALA A 92 -17.71 -3.93 -9.00
CA ALA A 92 -17.55 -4.47 -10.35
C ALA A 92 -17.27 -3.41 -11.42
N SER A 93 -17.80 -2.19 -11.24
CA SER A 93 -17.64 -1.06 -12.15
C SER A 93 -17.07 0.14 -11.39
N PRO A 94 -15.76 0.14 -11.09
CA PRO A 94 -15.15 1.21 -10.30
C PRO A 94 -15.10 2.52 -11.10
N GLN A 95 -15.29 3.64 -10.42
CA GLN A 95 -15.15 4.97 -11.05
C GLN A 95 -13.68 5.32 -11.26
N ILE A 96 -13.42 6.33 -12.10
CA ILE A 96 -12.07 6.85 -12.28
C ILE A 96 -11.59 7.51 -10.97
N ALA A 97 -10.40 7.14 -10.52
CA ALA A 97 -9.79 7.72 -9.32
C ALA A 97 -8.40 8.30 -9.63
N SER A 98 -8.11 9.48 -9.09
CA SER A 98 -6.76 10.04 -9.06
C SER A 98 -6.02 9.52 -7.83
N VAL A 99 -4.78 9.10 -8.01
CA VAL A 99 -3.91 8.64 -6.93
C VAL A 99 -2.71 9.58 -6.82
N VAL A 100 -2.45 10.01 -5.60
CA VAL A 100 -1.23 10.72 -5.22
C VAL A 100 -0.47 9.83 -4.25
N PHE A 101 0.67 9.32 -4.69
CA PHE A 101 1.54 8.49 -3.87
C PHE A 101 2.83 9.26 -3.57
N ARG A 102 3.05 9.57 -2.29
CA ARG A 102 4.24 10.30 -1.83
C ARG A 102 5.24 9.31 -1.25
N SER A 103 6.49 9.46 -1.65
CA SER A 103 7.63 8.81 -1.03
C SER A 103 8.42 9.79 -0.16
N ASP A 104 9.51 9.32 0.41
CA ASP A 104 10.50 10.12 1.12
C ASP A 104 11.24 11.14 0.23
N LYS A 105 11.23 10.97 -1.11
CA LYS A 105 11.95 11.84 -2.05
C LYS A 105 11.06 12.56 -3.06
N ASN A 106 9.96 11.93 -3.48
CA ASN A 106 9.18 12.34 -4.64
C ASN A 106 7.67 12.22 -4.42
N THR A 107 6.90 12.77 -5.36
CA THR A 107 5.46 12.58 -5.43
C THR A 107 5.10 12.02 -6.81
N TYR A 108 4.43 10.88 -6.81
CA TYR A 108 3.95 10.18 -8.00
C TYR A 108 2.45 10.40 -8.15
N ARG A 109 2.00 10.57 -9.38
CA ARG A 109 0.60 10.78 -9.72
C ARG A 109 0.20 9.83 -10.83
N PHE A 110 -0.91 9.16 -10.66
CA PHE A 110 -1.49 8.30 -11.68
C PHE A 110 -3.00 8.19 -11.50
N THR A 111 -3.65 7.55 -12.45
CA THR A 111 -5.10 7.38 -12.47
C THR A 111 -5.45 5.91 -12.45
N LEU A 112 -6.47 5.54 -11.70
CA LEU A 112 -7.14 4.25 -11.79
C LEU A 112 -8.40 4.42 -12.63
N LYS A 113 -8.64 3.51 -13.57
CA LYS A 113 -9.77 3.57 -14.50
C LYS A 113 -10.39 2.19 -14.64
N PRO A 114 -11.71 2.07 -14.89
CA PRO A 114 -12.32 0.78 -15.17
C PRO A 114 -11.72 0.11 -16.41
N ASP A 115 -11.82 -1.22 -16.49
CA ASP A 115 -11.61 -1.93 -17.74
C ASP A 115 -12.66 -1.47 -18.77
N ARG A 116 -12.24 -1.29 -20.03
CA ARG A 116 -13.12 -0.84 -21.12
C ARG A 116 -13.96 -1.99 -21.67
#